data_AF-A0A3M1C9F3-F1
#
_entry.id   AF-A0A3M1C9F3-F1
#
_cell.length_a   1.000
_cell.length_b   1.000
_cell.length_c   1.000
_cell.angle_alpha   90.00
_cell.angle_beta   90.00
_cell.angle_gamma   90.00
#
_symmetry.space_group_name_H-M   'P 1'
#
loop_
_entity.id
_entity.type
_entity.pdbx_description
1 polymer ?
#
loop_
_entity_poly.entity_id
_entity_poly.type
_entity_poly.pdbx_seq_one_letter_code
_entity_poly.pdbx_strand_id
1 'polypeptide(L)' 'VDEPEGTACAQVMTGRIKPTACPLFGTTCNPETPMGALMVSSEGACAAYYQYGGRREPEVAE' A
#
# COMPACT_ATOMS: atom_id res chain seq x y z
N VAL A 1 -11.33 1.40 14.27
CA VAL A 1 -11.63 2.11 13.02
C VAL A 1 -11.60 1.05 11.95
N ASP A 2 -12.77 0.66 11.47
CA ASP A 2 -12.92 -0.36 10.44
C ASP A 2 -12.10 0.01 9.20
N GLU A 3 -11.16 -0.85 8.84
CA GLU A 3 -10.57 -0.82 7.51
C GLU A 3 -11.65 -1.25 6.51
N PRO A 4 -11.84 -0.53 5.39
CA PRO A 4 -12.84 -0.91 4.41
C PRO A 4 -12.59 -2.34 3.93
N GLU A 5 -13.64 -3.14 3.87
CA GLU A 5 -13.59 -4.56 3.49
C GLU A 5 -12.79 -4.75 2.20
N GLY A 6 -11.81 -5.66 2.24
CA GLY A 6 -10.93 -5.96 1.11
C GLY A 6 -9.63 -5.14 1.05
N THR A 7 -9.43 -4.15 1.92
CA THR A 7 -8.12 -3.51 2.08
C THR A 7 -7.19 -4.38 2.93
N ALA A 8 -5.95 -4.58 2.45
CA ALA A 8 -4.90 -5.26 3.20
C ALA A 8 -3.98 -4.26 3.93
N CYS A 9 -4.52 -3.10 4.32
CA CYS A 9 -3.74 -1.98 4.86
C CYS A 9 -3.05 -2.33 6.18
N ALA A 10 -3.72 -3.04 7.10
CA ALA A 10 -3.15 -3.53 8.34
C ALA A 10 -1.97 -4.50 8.11
N GLN A 11 -2.06 -5.36 7.09
CA GLN A 11 -0.98 -6.28 6.75
C GLN A 11 0.23 -5.55 6.17
N VAL A 12 0.01 -4.52 5.35
CA VAL A 12 1.06 -3.63 4.86
C VAL A 12 1.70 -2.85 6.01
N MET A 13 0.88 -2.29 6.92
CA MET A 13 1.35 -1.50 8.06
C MET A 13 2.20 -2.33 9.04
N THR A 14 1.86 -3.62 9.21
CA THR A 14 2.64 -4.55 10.04
C THR A 14 3.80 -5.21 9.29
N GLY A 15 4.03 -4.88 8.02
CA GLY A 15 5.11 -5.43 7.21
C GLY A 15 4.92 -6.89 6.80
N ARG A 16 3.74 -7.48 7.01
CA ARG A 16 3.44 -8.87 6.62
C ARG A 16 3.36 -9.04 5.10
N ILE A 17 2.95 -7.98 4.40
CA ILE A 17 2.90 -7.95 2.94
C ILE A 17 3.44 -6.62 2.41
N LYS A 18 3.94 -6.60 1.17
CA LYS A 18 4.26 -5.36 0.45
C LYS A 18 2.98 -4.73 -0.12
N PRO A 19 2.93 -3.40 -0.35
CA PRO A 19 1.77 -2.76 -0.98
C PRO A 19 1.37 -3.39 -2.31
N THR A 20 2.33 -3.86 -3.10
CA THR A 20 2.10 -4.57 -4.38
C THR A 20 1.39 -5.91 -4.25
N ALA A 21 1.34 -6.50 -3.04
CA ALA A 21 0.58 -7.72 -2.75
C ALA A 21 -0.86 -7.43 -2.29
N CYS A 22 -1.22 -6.16 -2.07
CA CYS A 22 -2.61 -5.78 -1.80
C CYS A 22 -3.42 -5.81 -3.11
N PRO A 23 -4.58 -6.50 -3.15
CA PRO A 23 -5.36 -6.65 -4.40
C PRO A 23 -5.91 -5.33 -4.95
N LEU A 24 -6.05 -4.32 -4.09
CA LEU A 24 -6.58 -3.01 -4.45
C LEU A 24 -5.47 -2.01 -4.83
N PHE A 25 -4.20 -2.32 -4.56
CA PHE A 25 -3.10 -1.37 -4.76
C PHE A 25 -2.82 -1.13 -6.24
N GLY A 26 -2.80 0.14 -6.64
CA GLY A 26 -2.51 0.55 -8.02
C GLY A 26 -3.67 0.32 -9.01
N THR A 27 -4.75 -0.32 -8.57
CA THR A 27 -6.00 -0.45 -9.31
C THR A 27 -7.01 0.57 -8.76
N THR A 28 -7.88 0.12 -7.86
CA THR A 28 -8.89 0.97 -7.21
C THR A 28 -8.27 1.90 -6.16
N CYS A 29 -7.25 1.44 -5.42
CA CYS A 29 -6.55 2.26 -4.44
C CYS A 29 -5.33 2.91 -5.09
N ASN A 30 -5.43 4.22 -5.31
CA ASN A 30 -4.42 5.08 -5.91
C ASN A 30 -4.49 6.50 -5.31
N PRO A 31 -3.56 7.43 -5.61
CA PRO A 31 -3.57 8.78 -5.03
C PRO A 31 -4.83 9.61 -5.34
N GLU A 32 -5.50 9.34 -6.46
CA GLU A 32 -6.75 10.02 -6.84
C GLU A 32 -7.97 9.42 -6.12
N THR A 33 -7.95 8.12 -5.87
CA THR A 33 -8.99 7.36 -5.15
C THR A 33 -8.37 6.55 -3.99
N PRO A 34 -8.05 7.20 -2.86
CA PRO A 34 -7.41 6.51 -1.75
C PRO A 34 -8.42 5.71 -0.93
N MET A 35 -8.17 4.40 -0.79
CA MET A 35 -9.04 3.49 -0.01
C MET A 35 -8.65 3.40 1.47
N GLY A 36 -7.51 3.97 1.88
CA GLY A 36 -7.04 3.89 3.26
C GLY A 36 -5.95 4.90 3.58
N ALA A 37 -5.67 5.10 4.88
CA ALA A 37 -4.74 6.10 5.37
C ALA A 37 -3.32 5.96 4.80
N LEU A 38 -2.89 4.74 4.49
CA LEU A 38 -1.59 4.46 3.88
C LEU A 38 -1.46 5.01 2.44
N MET A 39 -2.58 5.29 1.77
CA MET A 39 -2.61 5.91 0.44
C MET A 39 -2.90 7.42 0.52
N VAL A 40 -3.67 7.87 1.54
CA VAL A 40 -3.97 9.30 1.76
C VAL A 40 -2.73 10.07 2.20
N SER A 41 -1.93 9.50 3.10
CA SER A 41 -0.73 10.16 3.61
C SER A 41 0.44 10.03 2.64
N SER A 42 1.16 11.13 2.37
CA SER A 42 2.41 11.11 1.58
C SER A 42 3.51 10.28 2.24
N GLU A 43 3.46 10.13 3.57
CA GLU A 43 4.36 9.26 4.35
C GLU A 43 3.83 7.81 4.44
N GLY A 44 2.61 7.55 3.95
CA GLY A 44 2.02 6.23 3.96
C GLY A 44 2.76 5.25 3.06
N ALA A 45 2.91 4.01 3.52
CA ALA A 45 3.66 2.99 2.78
C ALA A 45 3.10 2.75 1.38
N CYS A 46 1.77 2.81 1.19
CA CYS A 46 1.16 2.65 -0.13
C CYS A 46 1.44 3.86 -1.03
N ALA A 47 1.27 5.09 -0.54
CA ALA A 47 1.58 6.29 -1.32
C ALA A 47 3.07 6.33 -1.72
N ALA A 48 3.97 6.00 -0.79
CA ALA A 48 5.40 5.93 -1.04
C ALA A 48 5.75 4.84 -2.08
N TYR A 49 5.13 3.65 -2.00
CA TYR A 49 5.32 2.61 -3.01
C TYR A 49 4.74 3.02 -4.37
N TYR A 50 3.62 3.73 -4.41
CA TYR A 50 3.04 4.19 -5.67
C TYR A 50 3.94 5.24 -6.35
N GLN A 51 4.52 6.16 -5.57
CA GLN A 51 5.38 7.22 -6.09
C GLN A 51 6.81 6.75 -6.42
N TYR A 52 7.36 5.83 -5.62
CA TYR A 52 8.79 5.49 -5.66
C TYR A 52 9.08 4.00 -5.86
N GLY A 53 8.08 3.13 -5.83
CA GLY A 53 8.24 1.66 -5.86
C GLY A 53 8.88 1.12 -7.14
N GLY A 54 8.91 1.89 -8.23
CA GLY A 54 9.64 1.53 -9.46
C GLY A 54 11.16 1.63 -9.36
N ARG A 55 11.74 2.08 -8.23
CA ARG A 55 13.20 2.29 -8.08
C ARG A 55 13.90 1.35 -7.10
N ARG A 56 13.21 0.39 -6.50
CA ARG A 56 13.84 -0.57 -5.58
C ARG A 56 13.68 -1.99 -6.09
N GLU A 57 14.79 -2.55 -6.57
CA GLU A 57 15.01 -3.98 -6.78
C GLU A 57 14.41 -4.76 -5.59
N PRO A 58 13.68 -5.86 -5.82
CA PRO A 58 13.04 -6.58 -4.73
C PRO A 58 14.12 -7.20 -3.83
N GLU A 59 14.41 -6.56 -2.70
CA GLU A 59 15.03 -7.24 -1.57
C GLU A 59 14.03 -8.32 -1.13
N VAL A 60 14.45 -9.57 -1.33
CA VAL A 60 13.78 -10.79 -0.95
C VAL A 60 13.65 -10.71 0.58
N ALA A 61 12.44 -10.55 1.08
CA ALA A 61 12.19 -10.65 2.51
C ALA A 61 12.28 -12.14 2.88
N GLU A 62 13.39 -12.54 3.50
CA GLU A 62 13.53 -13.82 4.22
C GLU A 62 12.63 -13.86 5.46
#